data_AF-A0A1W9GRV3-F1
#
_entry.id   AF-A0A1W9GRV3-F1
#
_cell.length_a   1.000
_cell.length_b   1.000
_cell.length_c   1.000
_cell.angle_alpha   90.00
_cell.angle_beta   90.00
_cell.angle_gamma   90.00
#
_symmetry.space_group_name_H-M   'P 1'
#
loop_
_entity.id
_entity.type
_entity.pdbx_description
1 polymer ?
#
loop_
_entity_poly.entity_id
_entity_poly.type
_entity_poly.pdbx_seq_one_letter_code
_entity_poly.pdbx_strand_id
1 'polypeptide(L)'
;MDVCAKIGIVKPSIKTAEDLRWLIGHTSGFRSGYVTDVHMSKRRLFDEGSGRDVPAGTTVSVTVRYEVRGMGRVAKLTMIGVTDFSIFEQDGADCSALGVIQAEFSAGKLRFWFDPQGELYVVCEEAHLDEIATPFMTADQAAELARWTFQGRTGKGPSVQWLLHELDQAGLPCMWRETRRTVAIHPAVQWEGDLIPTGDTRVHDDTLVHVMAYDPPEGNGFGLMVRVSGIQDRRMSRMLEVLADRITQHFAGDCLVGTTIIPGREWESWLIREHHTRQGG
;
A
#
# COMPACT_ATOMS: atom_id res chain seq x y z
N MET A 1 7.25 -39.35 7.74
CA MET A 1 7.84 -39.01 6.43
C MET A 1 6.71 -38.33 5.67
N ASP A 2 6.51 -37.05 6.01
CA ASP A 2 5.23 -36.37 5.79
C ASP A 2 5.14 -35.73 4.41
N VAL A 3 3.92 -35.83 3.89
CA VAL A 3 3.48 -35.40 2.58
C VAL A 3 3.62 -33.88 2.46
N CYS A 4 4.46 -33.44 1.53
CA CYS A 4 4.57 -32.05 1.11
C CYS A 4 3.27 -31.66 0.41
N ALA A 5 2.35 -31.02 1.13
CA ALA A 5 1.14 -30.46 0.55
C ALA A 5 1.54 -29.31 -0.39
N LYS A 6 1.24 -29.46 -1.69
CA LYS A 6 1.37 -28.40 -2.70
C LYS A 6 0.53 -27.20 -2.26
N ILE A 7 1.18 -26.09 -1.93
CA ILE A 7 0.50 -24.82 -1.64
C ILE A 7 0.47 -24.00 -2.94
N GLY A 8 -0.72 -23.57 -3.34
CA GLY A 8 -0.94 -22.57 -4.39
C GLY A 8 -1.80 -23.07 -5.55
N ILE A 9 -2.83 -22.30 -5.90
CA ILE A 9 -3.52 -22.43 -7.18
C ILE A 9 -2.56 -21.88 -8.24
N VAL A 10 -2.12 -22.76 -9.14
CA VAL A 10 -1.30 -22.41 -10.31
C VAL A 10 -2.20 -22.40 -11.52
N LYS A 11 -2.31 -21.28 -12.24
CA LYS A 11 -2.84 -21.32 -13.61
C LYS A 11 -1.66 -21.38 -14.57
N PRO A 12 -1.50 -22.50 -15.31
CA PRO A 12 -0.25 -22.81 -15.98
C PRO A 12 0.05 -21.93 -17.20
N SER A 13 -0.93 -21.21 -17.75
CA SER A 13 -0.71 -20.32 -18.90
C SER A 13 -1.90 -19.36 -19.07
N ILE A 14 -1.62 -18.07 -19.23
CA ILE A 14 -2.59 -17.02 -19.57
C ILE A 14 -2.20 -16.51 -20.95
N LYS A 15 -3.05 -16.79 -21.95
CA LYS A 15 -2.80 -16.45 -23.38
C LYS A 15 -4.00 -15.88 -24.11
N THR A 16 -5.19 -16.03 -23.54
CA THR A 16 -6.44 -15.67 -24.20
C THR A 16 -7.21 -14.62 -23.39
N ALA A 17 -8.20 -13.99 -24.03
CA ALA A 17 -9.12 -13.08 -23.33
C ALA A 17 -9.89 -13.78 -22.20
N GLU A 18 -10.21 -15.07 -22.34
CA GLU A 18 -10.87 -15.85 -21.29
C GLU A 18 -9.93 -16.09 -20.11
N ASP A 19 -8.65 -16.38 -20.38
CA ASP A 19 -7.66 -16.52 -19.33
C ASP A 19 -7.41 -15.21 -18.59
N LEU A 20 -7.40 -14.10 -19.31
CA LEU A 20 -7.28 -12.78 -18.72
C LEU A 20 -8.48 -12.46 -17.82
N ARG A 21 -9.70 -12.78 -18.26
CA ARG A 21 -10.91 -12.61 -17.44
C ARG A 21 -10.84 -13.45 -16.17
N TRP A 22 -10.35 -14.70 -16.27
CA TRP A 22 -10.09 -15.53 -15.10
C TRP A 22 -9.08 -14.88 -14.16
N LEU A 23 -7.96 -14.35 -14.67
CA LEU A 23 -6.92 -13.70 -13.85
C LEU A 23 -7.52 -12.55 -13.04
N ILE A 24 -8.23 -11.64 -13.72
CA ILE A 24 -8.85 -10.48 -13.06
C ILE A 24 -9.88 -10.92 -12.03
N GLY A 25 -10.71 -11.92 -12.33
CA GLY A 25 -11.69 -12.46 -11.38
C GLY A 25 -11.04 -13.15 -10.18
N HIS A 26 -9.96 -13.90 -10.39
CA HIS A 26 -9.23 -14.64 -9.35
C HIS A 26 -8.47 -13.71 -8.39
N THR A 27 -7.88 -12.63 -8.91
CA THR A 27 -7.09 -11.68 -8.11
C THR A 27 -7.85 -10.44 -7.68
N SER A 28 -9.14 -10.32 -8.05
CA SER A 28 -9.91 -9.07 -7.95
C SER A 28 -9.19 -7.88 -8.62
N GLY A 29 -8.44 -8.14 -9.70
CA GLY A 29 -7.61 -7.14 -10.38
C GLY A 29 -6.50 -6.56 -9.50
N PHE A 30 -6.00 -7.33 -8.52
CA PHE A 30 -5.01 -6.91 -7.51
C PHE A 30 -5.42 -5.65 -6.74
N ARG A 31 -6.73 -5.42 -6.57
CA ARG A 31 -7.27 -4.24 -5.91
C ARG A 31 -6.64 -4.02 -4.52
N SER A 32 -6.30 -2.77 -4.21
CA SER A 32 -5.69 -2.36 -2.94
C SER A 32 -4.33 -3.03 -2.66
N GLY A 33 -3.71 -3.59 -3.70
CA GLY A 33 -2.40 -4.21 -3.61
C GLY A 33 -1.26 -3.22 -3.80
N TYR A 34 -0.04 -3.74 -3.86
CA TYR A 34 1.13 -2.98 -4.30
C TYR A 34 2.19 -3.92 -4.90
N VAL A 35 2.99 -3.38 -5.82
CA VAL A 35 4.14 -4.08 -6.39
C VAL A 35 5.28 -4.02 -5.39
N THR A 36 5.82 -5.18 -5.03
CA THR A 36 6.96 -5.27 -4.09
C THR A 36 8.29 -5.46 -4.80
N ASP A 37 8.27 -6.03 -6.00
CA ASP A 37 9.49 -6.32 -6.76
C ASP A 37 9.18 -6.42 -8.26
N VAL A 38 10.11 -5.95 -9.08
CA VAL A 38 10.07 -6.09 -10.54
C VAL A 38 11.41 -6.62 -11.02
N HIS A 39 11.40 -7.79 -11.64
CA HIS A 39 12.59 -8.43 -12.18
C HIS A 39 12.48 -8.57 -13.69
N MET A 40 13.48 -8.06 -14.42
CA MET A 40 13.59 -8.24 -15.87
C MET A 40 14.79 -9.13 -16.20
N SER A 41 14.54 -10.17 -17.00
CA SER A 41 15.57 -11.04 -17.55
C SER A 41 15.53 -11.01 -19.08
N LYS A 42 16.68 -10.70 -19.70
CA LYS A 42 16.85 -10.71 -21.15
C LYS A 42 17.69 -11.92 -21.52
N ARG A 43 17.10 -12.89 -22.21
CA ARG A 43 17.81 -14.06 -22.72
C ARG A 43 18.51 -13.70 -24.01
N ARG A 44 19.76 -14.14 -24.16
CA ARG A 44 20.51 -14.08 -25.42
C ARG A 44 20.92 -15.49 -25.82
N LEU A 45 20.93 -15.77 -27.11
CA LEU A 45 21.50 -16.98 -27.68
C LEU A 45 22.72 -16.59 -28.49
N PHE A 46 23.79 -17.37 -28.36
CA PHE A 46 24.95 -17.21 -29.23
C PHE A 46 24.62 -17.82 -30.59
N ASP A 47 24.59 -16.99 -31.62
CA ASP A 47 24.41 -17.44 -33.00
C ASP A 47 25.77 -17.78 -33.60
N GLU A 48 26.04 -19.07 -33.78
CA GLU A 48 27.30 -19.59 -34.35
C GLU A 48 27.55 -19.09 -35.78
N GLY A 49 26.50 -18.78 -36.54
CA GLY A 49 26.61 -18.29 -37.91
C GLY A 49 27.08 -16.84 -38.01
N SER A 50 26.71 -15.99 -37.04
CA SER A 50 27.12 -14.58 -37.00
C SER A 50 28.20 -14.27 -35.95
N GLY A 51 28.51 -15.22 -35.07
CA GLY A 51 29.46 -15.06 -33.96
C GLY A 51 29.00 -14.04 -32.92
N ARG A 52 27.69 -13.78 -32.81
CA ARG A 52 27.12 -12.74 -31.93
C ARG A 52 26.03 -13.29 -31.04
N ASP A 53 25.88 -12.67 -29.87
CA ASP A 53 24.73 -12.88 -29.01
C ASP A 53 23.48 -12.18 -29.55
N VAL A 54 22.50 -12.94 -30.02
CA VAL A 54 21.21 -12.45 -30.49
C VAL A 54 20.16 -12.48 -29.36
N PRO A 55 19.28 -11.47 -29.23
CA PRO A 55 18.17 -11.51 -28.28
C PRO A 55 17.26 -12.70 -28.55
N ALA A 56 16.95 -13.48 -27.52
CA ALA A 56 16.20 -14.72 -27.59
C ALA A 56 14.96 -14.72 -26.68
N GLY A 57 14.50 -13.54 -26.32
CA GLY A 57 13.30 -13.32 -25.51
C GLY A 57 13.57 -12.51 -24.25
N THR A 58 12.55 -11.77 -23.83
CA THR A 58 12.54 -11.01 -22.58
C THR A 58 11.44 -11.57 -21.70
N THR A 59 11.77 -11.77 -20.43
CA THR A 59 10.82 -12.14 -19.38
C THR A 59 10.81 -11.04 -18.34
N VAL A 60 9.62 -10.58 -17.97
CA VAL A 60 9.42 -9.66 -16.84
C VAL A 60 8.63 -10.39 -15.78
N SER A 61 9.06 -10.31 -14.53
CA SER A 61 8.33 -10.83 -13.38
C SER A 61 7.98 -9.68 -12.46
N VAL A 62 6.73 -9.63 -12.00
CA VAL A 62 6.27 -8.65 -11.02
C VAL A 62 5.73 -9.41 -9.82
N THR A 63 6.23 -9.08 -8.63
CA THR A 63 5.70 -9.61 -7.38
C THR A 63 4.69 -8.63 -6.81
N VAL A 64 3.47 -9.11 -6.59
CA VAL A 64 2.32 -8.33 -6.17
C VAL A 64 1.80 -8.86 -4.84
N ARG A 65 1.69 -7.97 -3.85
CA ARG A 65 0.90 -8.23 -2.64
C ARG A 65 -0.50 -7.67 -2.86
N TYR A 66 -1.53 -8.47 -2.57
CA TYR A 66 -2.93 -8.09 -2.79
C TYR A 66 -3.86 -8.79 -1.80
N GLU A 67 -5.11 -8.34 -1.74
CA GLU A 67 -6.13 -8.89 -0.86
C GLU A 67 -7.33 -9.43 -1.65
N VAL A 68 -7.81 -10.61 -1.28
CA VAL A 68 -9.08 -11.15 -1.77
C VAL A 68 -9.88 -11.69 -0.58
N ARG A 69 -11.05 -11.10 -0.33
CA ARG A 69 -11.99 -11.51 0.74
C ARG A 69 -11.32 -11.54 2.13
N GLY A 70 -10.54 -10.52 2.49
CA GLY A 70 -9.89 -10.43 3.80
C GLY A 70 -8.65 -11.32 3.99
N MET A 71 -8.16 -11.96 2.92
CA MET A 71 -6.92 -12.75 2.95
C MET A 71 -5.84 -12.06 2.14
N GLY A 72 -4.68 -11.83 2.76
CA GLY A 72 -3.49 -11.39 2.06
C GLY A 72 -2.91 -12.52 1.25
N ARG A 73 -2.52 -12.18 0.03
CA ARG A 73 -1.87 -13.08 -0.92
C ARG A 73 -0.65 -12.38 -1.49
N VAL A 74 0.35 -13.18 -1.83
CA VAL A 74 1.48 -12.72 -2.63
C VAL A 74 1.52 -13.59 -3.88
N ALA A 75 1.46 -12.94 -5.03
CA ALA A 75 1.59 -13.63 -6.30
C ALA A 75 2.73 -13.04 -7.10
N LYS A 76 3.42 -13.91 -7.83
CA LYS A 76 4.35 -13.53 -8.87
C LYS A 76 3.64 -13.67 -10.21
N LEU A 77 3.53 -12.58 -10.94
CA LEU A 77 3.08 -12.59 -12.32
C LEU A 77 4.32 -12.59 -13.23
N THR A 78 4.56 -13.72 -13.91
CA THR A 78 5.68 -13.89 -14.84
C THR A 78 5.16 -13.72 -16.26
N MET A 79 5.70 -12.76 -17.01
CA MET A 79 5.30 -12.39 -18.36
C MET A 79 6.42 -12.73 -19.34
N ILE A 80 6.09 -13.51 -20.38
CA ILE A 80 7.03 -14.09 -21.34
C ILE A 80 6.75 -13.55 -22.75
N GLY A 81 7.79 -13.43 -23.56
CA GLY A 81 7.68 -12.82 -24.89
C GLY A 81 7.38 -11.34 -24.76
N VAL A 82 8.01 -10.67 -23.79
CA VAL A 82 7.79 -9.25 -23.54
C VAL A 82 8.33 -8.47 -24.74
N THR A 83 7.40 -7.81 -25.44
CA THR A 83 7.72 -7.00 -26.63
C THR A 83 7.77 -5.51 -26.32
N ASP A 84 7.16 -5.10 -25.21
CA ASP A 84 7.19 -3.72 -24.74
C ASP A 84 7.09 -3.70 -23.21
N PHE A 85 7.84 -2.81 -22.58
CA PHE A 85 7.93 -2.70 -21.13
C PHE A 85 8.42 -1.30 -20.75
N SER A 86 7.68 -0.65 -19.85
CA SER A 86 8.13 0.57 -19.20
C SER A 86 8.25 0.35 -17.70
N ILE A 87 9.35 0.84 -17.16
CA ILE A 87 9.54 1.12 -15.76
C ILE A 87 10.28 2.45 -15.73
N PHE A 88 9.66 3.51 -15.20
CA PHE A 88 10.41 4.75 -14.99
C PHE A 88 11.48 4.48 -13.93
N GLU A 89 12.73 4.92 -14.16
CA GLU A 89 13.84 4.76 -13.21
C GLU A 89 13.48 5.47 -11.89
N GLN A 90 12.88 4.73 -10.96
CA GLN A 90 12.83 5.11 -9.56
C GLN A 90 14.00 4.41 -8.88
N ASP A 91 15.02 5.20 -8.56
CA ASP A 91 16.17 4.79 -7.75
C ASP A 91 15.69 4.02 -6.52
N GLY A 92 15.91 2.70 -6.53
CA GLY A 92 15.91 1.83 -5.35
C GLY A 92 14.78 2.06 -4.34
N ALA A 93 13.64 1.42 -4.60
CA ALA A 93 12.46 1.30 -3.75
C ALA A 93 11.43 2.43 -3.88
N ASP A 94 10.46 2.22 -4.78
CA ASP A 94 9.17 2.86 -4.61
C ASP A 94 8.02 1.88 -4.89
N CYS A 95 7.24 1.70 -3.83
CA CYS A 95 6.09 0.82 -3.72
C CYS A 95 4.92 1.49 -4.45
N SER A 96 4.79 1.25 -5.75
CA SER A 96 3.60 1.69 -6.49
C SER A 96 2.36 1.08 -5.84
N ALA A 97 1.57 1.91 -5.16
CA ALA A 97 0.26 1.52 -4.67
C ALA A 97 -0.59 1.14 -5.88
N LEU A 98 -0.93 -0.14 -6.00
CA LEU A 98 -1.80 -0.60 -7.07
C LEU A 98 -3.22 -0.16 -6.73
N GLY A 99 -3.84 0.57 -7.65
CA GLY A 99 -5.29 0.72 -7.66
C GLY A 99 -5.95 -0.60 -8.06
N VAL A 100 -6.68 -0.60 -9.17
CA VAL A 100 -7.04 -1.82 -9.89
C VAL A 100 -6.15 -1.86 -11.12
N ILE A 101 -5.44 -2.96 -11.36
CA ILE A 101 -4.65 -3.06 -12.59
C ILE A 101 -5.59 -2.96 -13.79
N GLN A 102 -5.18 -2.22 -14.80
CA GLN A 102 -5.85 -2.31 -16.09
C GLN A 102 -5.18 -3.44 -16.86
N ALA A 103 -5.99 -4.24 -17.54
CA ALA A 103 -5.46 -5.27 -18.40
C ALA A 103 -6.30 -5.41 -19.66
N GLU A 104 -5.61 -5.62 -20.77
CA GLU A 104 -6.21 -5.76 -22.09
C GLU A 104 -5.65 -7.01 -22.78
N PHE A 105 -6.49 -7.68 -23.56
CA PHE A 105 -6.05 -8.65 -24.55
C PHE A 105 -6.39 -8.12 -25.95
N SER A 106 -5.37 -7.85 -26.76
CA SER A 106 -5.52 -7.23 -28.06
C SER A 106 -4.47 -7.72 -29.04
N ALA A 107 -4.87 -8.03 -30.27
CA ALA A 107 -4.00 -8.56 -31.33
C ALA A 107 -3.13 -9.75 -30.88
N GLY A 108 -3.68 -10.65 -30.06
CA GLY A 108 -2.97 -11.84 -29.56
C GLY A 108 -1.95 -11.56 -28.45
N LYS A 109 -1.91 -10.33 -27.91
CA LYS A 109 -1.01 -9.93 -26.83
C LYS A 109 -1.77 -9.51 -25.58
N LEU A 110 -1.15 -9.74 -24.43
CA LEU A 110 -1.59 -9.25 -23.14
C LEU A 110 -0.91 -7.91 -22.85
N ARG A 111 -1.67 -6.97 -22.31
CA ARG A 111 -1.16 -5.71 -21.78
C ARG A 111 -1.59 -5.57 -20.34
N PHE A 112 -0.66 -5.24 -19.47
CA PHE A 112 -0.90 -4.98 -18.05
C PHE A 112 -0.40 -3.58 -17.72
N TRP A 113 -1.26 -2.74 -17.15
CA TRP A 113 -0.88 -1.47 -16.53
C TRP A 113 -1.04 -1.61 -15.03
N PHE A 114 0.08 -1.46 -14.32
CA PHE A 114 0.13 -1.66 -12.89
C PHE A 114 -0.18 -0.36 -12.15
N ASP A 115 0.27 0.79 -12.65
CA ASP A 115 -0.19 2.09 -12.15
C ASP A 115 -1.24 2.74 -13.08
N PRO A 116 -2.12 3.60 -12.53
CA PRO A 116 -3.08 4.37 -13.31
C PRO A 116 -2.49 5.43 -14.26
N GLN A 117 -1.23 5.81 -14.08
CA GLN A 117 -0.54 6.87 -14.85
C GLN A 117 0.09 6.30 -16.14
N GLY A 118 0.26 4.99 -16.24
CA GLY A 118 0.86 4.28 -17.37
C GLY A 118 2.38 4.14 -17.30
N GLU A 119 3.00 4.35 -16.14
CA GLU A 119 4.45 4.42 -15.98
C GLU A 119 5.12 3.03 -15.87
N LEU A 120 4.39 2.06 -15.32
CA LEU A 120 4.70 0.64 -15.16
C LEU A 120 3.68 -0.17 -15.96
N TYR A 121 4.08 -0.58 -17.15
CA TYR A 121 3.29 -1.45 -18.00
C TYR A 121 4.13 -2.51 -18.69
N VAL A 122 3.50 -3.63 -19.02
CA VAL A 122 4.12 -4.76 -19.72
C VAL A 122 3.21 -5.22 -20.86
N VAL A 123 3.78 -5.43 -22.05
CA VAL A 123 3.13 -6.09 -23.18
C VAL A 123 3.83 -7.41 -23.47
N CYS A 124 3.10 -8.52 -23.34
CA CYS A 124 3.66 -9.87 -23.48
C CYS A 124 2.75 -10.81 -24.28
N GLU A 125 3.31 -11.96 -24.67
CA GLU A 125 2.58 -13.01 -25.38
C GLU A 125 1.88 -13.97 -24.41
N GLU A 126 2.52 -14.23 -23.27
CA GLU A 126 2.06 -15.18 -22.26
C GLU A 126 2.31 -14.62 -20.86
N ALA A 127 1.42 -14.95 -19.92
CA ALA A 127 1.65 -14.71 -18.50
C ALA A 127 1.36 -15.95 -17.65
N HIS A 128 2.04 -16.04 -16.50
CA HIS A 128 1.88 -17.08 -15.50
C HIS A 128 1.66 -16.44 -14.15
N LEU A 129 0.64 -16.90 -13.42
CA LEU A 129 0.38 -16.49 -12.05
C LEU A 129 0.78 -17.62 -11.11
N ASP A 130 1.78 -17.33 -10.27
CA ASP A 130 2.19 -18.21 -9.19
C ASP A 130 1.83 -17.55 -7.85
N GLU A 131 0.96 -18.18 -7.06
CA GLU A 131 0.83 -17.81 -5.65
C GLU A 131 2.05 -18.34 -4.90
N ILE A 132 2.98 -17.44 -4.61
CA ILE A 132 4.30 -17.77 -4.03
C ILE A 132 4.31 -17.79 -2.50
N ALA A 133 3.18 -17.47 -1.88
CA ALA A 133 2.96 -17.55 -0.45
C ALA A 133 1.62 -18.23 -0.15
N THR A 134 1.57 -19.04 0.91
CA THR A 134 0.31 -19.54 1.47
C THR A 134 -0.59 -18.34 1.77
N PRO A 135 -1.87 -18.34 1.35
CA PRO A 135 -2.80 -17.30 1.77
C PRO A 135 -2.74 -17.20 3.28
N PHE A 136 -2.36 -16.02 3.75
CA PHE A 136 -2.26 -15.75 5.16
C PHE A 136 -3.43 -14.86 5.52
N MET A 137 -4.06 -15.18 6.65
CA MET A 137 -4.74 -14.12 7.37
C MET A 137 -3.68 -13.04 7.58
N THR A 138 -3.91 -11.85 7.05
CA THR A 138 -3.01 -10.74 7.24
C THR A 138 -2.97 -10.43 8.73
N ALA A 139 -1.98 -11.01 9.41
CA ALA A 139 -1.49 -10.54 10.69
C ALA A 139 -0.74 -9.23 10.45
N ASP A 140 -1.45 -8.21 9.98
CA ASP A 140 -1.30 -6.87 10.50
C ASP A 140 -2.51 -5.98 10.15
N GLN A 141 -3.70 -6.52 10.38
CA GLN A 141 -4.85 -5.66 10.68
C GLN A 141 -4.50 -4.69 11.82
N ALA A 142 -3.64 -5.06 12.77
CA ALA A 142 -3.24 -4.19 13.87
C ALA A 142 -2.37 -2.99 13.43
N ALA A 143 -1.38 -3.17 12.54
CA ALA A 143 -0.57 -2.06 12.00
C ALA A 143 -1.29 -1.19 10.95
N GLU A 144 -2.23 -1.75 10.16
CA GLU A 144 -3.05 -0.96 9.22
C GLU A 144 -4.26 -0.29 9.89
N LEU A 145 -4.80 -0.85 10.98
CA LEU A 145 -5.73 -0.15 11.89
C LEU A 145 -5.01 0.91 12.74
N ALA A 146 -3.69 0.79 12.90
CA ALA A 146 -2.82 1.80 13.48
C ALA A 146 -2.45 2.91 12.49
N ARG A 147 -2.93 2.88 11.24
CA ARG A 147 -2.76 3.96 10.25
C ARG A 147 -4.12 4.57 9.90
N TRP A 148 -4.27 5.84 10.23
CA TRP A 148 -5.46 6.63 9.96
C TRP A 148 -5.10 7.79 9.04
N THR A 149 -5.81 7.93 7.93
CA THR A 149 -5.63 9.05 7.01
C THR A 149 -6.90 9.87 6.95
N PHE A 150 -6.77 11.18 6.80
CA PHE A 150 -7.89 12.11 6.69
C PHE A 150 -7.68 13.09 5.55
N GLN A 151 -8.71 13.26 4.74
CA GLN A 151 -8.75 14.24 3.66
C GLN A 151 -9.76 15.33 4.01
N GLY A 152 -9.24 16.50 4.41
CA GLY A 152 -10.05 17.69 4.67
C GLY A 152 -10.48 18.34 3.36
N ARG A 153 -11.77 18.72 3.27
CA ARG A 153 -12.36 19.24 2.02
C ARG A 153 -12.12 20.73 1.80
N THR A 154 -11.85 21.51 2.86
CA THR A 154 -11.69 22.96 2.80
C THR A 154 -10.81 23.49 3.93
N GLY A 155 -10.08 24.59 3.66
CA GLY A 155 -9.34 25.32 4.68
C GLY A 155 -7.94 24.77 4.95
N LYS A 156 -7.22 25.43 5.88
CA LYS A 156 -5.91 24.96 6.35
C LYS A 156 -6.11 23.81 7.34
N GLY A 157 -5.28 22.78 7.20
CA GLY A 157 -5.26 21.66 8.13
C GLY A 157 -4.74 22.04 9.52
N PRO A 158 -4.77 21.09 10.47
CA PRO A 158 -4.23 21.30 11.81
C PRO A 158 -2.73 21.60 11.76
N SER A 159 -2.23 22.38 12.72
CA SER A 159 -0.79 22.54 12.94
C SER A 159 -0.28 21.53 13.95
N VAL A 160 1.05 21.33 14.01
CA VAL A 160 1.69 20.52 15.06
C VAL A 160 1.28 21.03 16.45
N GLN A 161 1.24 22.35 16.67
CA GLN A 161 0.84 22.93 17.95
C GLN A 161 -0.62 22.62 18.31
N TRP A 162 -1.51 22.59 17.30
CA TRP A 162 -2.89 22.21 17.51
C TRP A 162 -2.99 20.75 17.96
N LEU A 163 -2.28 19.83 17.31
CA LEU A 163 -2.26 18.41 17.69
C LEU A 163 -1.77 18.20 19.13
N LEU A 164 -0.67 18.88 19.51
CA LEU A 164 -0.12 18.80 20.86
C LEU A 164 -1.10 19.34 21.90
N HIS A 165 -1.80 20.43 21.59
CA HIS A 165 -2.81 21.02 22.47
C HIS A 165 -4.00 20.07 22.69
N GLU A 166 -4.55 19.50 21.63
CA GLU A 166 -5.68 18.57 21.72
C GLU A 166 -5.35 17.31 22.52
N LEU A 167 -4.13 16.77 22.35
CA LEU A 167 -3.65 15.63 23.12
C LEU A 167 -3.46 15.95 24.61
N ASP A 168 -2.94 17.14 24.92
CA ASP A 168 -2.81 17.61 26.31
C ASP A 168 -4.18 17.77 26.98
N GLN A 169 -5.16 18.36 26.28
CA GLN A 169 -6.55 18.46 26.76
C GLN A 169 -7.21 17.10 27.00
N ALA A 170 -6.77 16.06 26.26
CA ALA A 170 -7.23 14.68 26.43
C ALA A 170 -6.46 13.90 27.52
N GLY A 171 -5.52 14.54 28.23
CA GLY A 171 -4.69 13.91 29.26
C GLY A 171 -3.58 13.01 28.71
N LEU A 172 -3.15 13.24 27.46
CA LEU A 172 -2.09 12.50 26.77
C LEU A 172 -0.96 13.46 26.35
N PRO A 173 -0.26 14.13 27.30
CA PRO A 173 0.76 15.11 26.95
C PRO A 173 1.90 14.46 26.14
N CYS A 174 2.30 15.12 25.06
CA CYS A 174 3.32 14.65 24.14
C CYS A 174 4.32 15.74 23.80
N MET A 175 5.51 15.33 23.35
CA MET A 175 6.51 16.16 22.70
C MET A 175 6.53 15.88 21.20
N TRP A 176 6.93 16.86 20.41
CA TRP A 176 7.14 16.72 18.97
C TRP A 176 8.62 16.52 18.66
N ARG A 177 8.93 15.53 17.82
CA ARG A 177 10.25 15.34 17.23
C ARG A 177 10.14 15.42 15.72
N GLU A 178 10.69 16.48 15.14
CA GLU A 178 10.74 16.62 13.69
C GLU A 178 11.66 15.57 13.07
N THR A 179 11.21 14.92 11.99
CA THR A 179 12.02 13.95 11.25
C THR A 179 13.17 14.69 10.55
N ARG A 180 14.42 14.35 10.89
CA ARG A 180 15.61 14.95 10.24
C ARG A 180 15.78 14.40 8.82
N ARG A 181 15.86 15.33 7.87
CA ARG A 181 15.69 15.11 6.43
C ARG A 181 17.00 14.69 5.76
N THR A 182 17.03 13.55 5.08
CA THR A 182 18.21 13.09 4.30
C THR A 182 17.97 13.06 2.78
N VAL A 183 16.71 13.15 2.32
CA VAL A 183 16.32 13.09 0.89
C VAL A 183 15.27 14.17 0.58
N ALA A 184 15.21 14.61 -0.68
CA ALA A 184 14.23 15.58 -1.16
C ALA A 184 12.80 15.07 -0.97
N ILE A 185 12.03 15.78 -0.12
CA ILE A 185 10.65 15.45 0.21
C ILE A 185 9.73 15.78 -0.97
N HIS A 186 8.68 14.99 -1.18
CA HIS A 186 7.61 15.32 -2.12
C HIS A 186 7.05 16.72 -1.81
N PRO A 187 6.98 17.65 -2.78
CA PRO A 187 6.71 19.08 -2.51
C PRO A 187 5.36 19.36 -1.81
N ALA A 188 4.46 18.38 -1.77
CA ALA A 188 3.19 18.45 -1.05
C ALA A 188 3.32 18.30 0.48
N VAL A 189 4.37 17.66 1.02
CA VAL A 189 4.47 17.46 2.48
C VAL A 189 4.82 18.78 3.17
N GLN A 190 3.95 19.23 4.07
CA GLN A 190 4.14 20.47 4.82
C GLN A 190 5.02 20.29 6.05
N TRP A 191 4.80 19.18 6.77
CA TRP A 191 5.55 18.82 7.96
C TRP A 191 5.39 17.34 8.27
N GLU A 192 6.41 16.79 8.94
CA GLU A 192 6.53 15.37 9.27
C GLU A 192 7.31 15.22 10.58
N GLY A 193 6.90 14.27 11.42
CA GLY A 193 7.58 13.97 12.67
C GLY A 193 6.84 12.99 13.55
N ASP A 194 7.39 12.77 14.72
CA ASP A 194 6.87 11.81 15.70
C ASP A 194 6.34 12.53 16.94
N LEU A 195 5.19 12.05 17.43
CA LEU A 195 4.67 12.37 18.75
C LEU A 195 5.23 11.38 19.77
N ILE A 196 5.89 11.93 20.80
CA ILE A 196 6.54 11.18 21.87
C ILE A 196 5.80 11.45 23.18
N PRO A 197 5.19 10.45 23.83
CA PRO A 197 4.48 10.66 25.09
C PRO A 197 5.41 11.15 26.20
N THR A 198 4.97 12.15 26.97
CA THR A 198 5.73 12.65 28.12
C THR A 198 5.63 11.66 29.29
N GLY A 199 6.75 11.45 30.00
CA GLY A 199 6.80 10.71 31.27
C GLY A 199 7.33 9.27 31.21
N ASP A 200 7.64 8.73 30.03
CA ASP A 200 8.27 7.41 29.90
C ASP A 200 9.77 7.52 29.66
N THR A 201 10.57 7.06 30.64
CA THR A 201 12.03 6.91 30.50
C THR A 201 12.43 5.67 29.68
N ARG A 202 11.45 4.94 29.14
CA ARG A 202 11.61 3.67 28.42
C ARG A 202 10.94 3.65 27.04
N VAL A 203 10.67 4.80 26.42
CA VAL A 203 10.25 4.80 25.01
C VAL A 203 11.43 4.30 24.19
N HIS A 204 11.39 3.01 23.82
CA HIS A 204 12.25 2.51 22.75
C HIS A 204 11.89 3.29 21.48
N ASP A 205 12.89 3.68 20.69
CA ASP A 205 12.71 4.40 19.41
C ASP A 205 11.76 3.67 18.43
N ASP A 206 11.40 2.42 18.73
CA ASP A 206 10.49 1.59 17.95
C ASP A 206 8.99 1.82 18.26
N THR A 207 8.60 2.59 19.29
CA THR A 207 7.17 2.79 19.68
C THR A 207 6.78 4.27 19.69
N LEU A 208 6.25 4.76 18.57
CA LEU A 208 6.00 6.19 18.32
C LEU A 208 4.71 6.39 17.50
N VAL A 209 4.09 7.56 17.62
CA VAL A 209 3.02 7.97 16.69
C VAL A 209 3.60 8.93 15.66
N HIS A 210 3.80 8.43 14.45
CA HIS A 210 4.27 9.20 13.32
C HIS A 210 3.13 9.98 12.67
N VAL A 211 3.37 11.25 12.34
CA VAL A 211 2.37 12.14 11.74
C VAL A 211 2.96 12.89 10.57
N MET A 212 2.20 12.96 9.48
CA MET A 212 2.57 13.70 8.28
C MET A 212 1.38 14.47 7.73
N ALA A 213 1.59 15.74 7.40
CA ALA A 213 0.60 16.58 6.73
C ALA A 213 1.01 16.94 5.31
N TYR A 214 0.00 16.98 4.44
CA TYR A 214 0.14 17.21 3.02
C TYR A 214 -0.75 18.37 2.61
N ASP A 215 -0.22 19.22 1.74
CA ASP A 215 -1.03 20.11 0.93
C ASP A 215 -1.65 19.32 -0.23
N PRO A 216 -2.85 19.72 -0.68
CA PRO A 216 -3.46 19.12 -1.85
C PRO A 216 -2.59 19.42 -3.08
N PRO A 217 -2.34 18.43 -3.96
CA PRO A 217 -1.63 18.66 -5.22
C PRO A 217 -2.33 19.70 -6.10
N GLU A 218 -3.67 19.68 -6.07
CA GLU A 218 -4.54 20.64 -6.75
C GLU A 218 -5.80 20.89 -5.89
N GLY A 219 -6.26 22.14 -5.80
CA GLY A 219 -7.50 22.52 -5.11
C GLY A 219 -7.33 23.01 -3.67
N ASN A 220 -8.42 22.96 -2.89
CA ASN A 220 -8.46 23.38 -1.48
C ASN A 220 -8.57 22.15 -0.56
N GLY A 221 -7.96 22.22 0.63
CA GLY A 221 -8.05 21.16 1.62
C GLY A 221 -6.68 20.80 2.20
N PHE A 222 -6.59 19.61 2.79
CA PHE A 222 -5.34 19.06 3.32
C PHE A 222 -5.43 17.55 3.45
N GLY A 223 -4.28 16.87 3.41
CA GLY A 223 -4.14 15.48 3.78
C GLY A 223 -3.43 15.36 5.12
N LEU A 224 -3.84 14.41 5.95
CA LEU A 224 -3.16 14.08 7.20
C LEU A 224 -3.07 12.56 7.35
N MET A 225 -1.88 12.06 7.66
CA MET A 225 -1.63 10.65 7.98
C MET A 225 -1.09 10.55 9.39
N VAL A 226 -1.70 9.68 10.19
CA VAL A 226 -1.28 9.33 11.54
C VAL A 226 -1.04 7.83 11.59
N ARG A 227 0.14 7.41 12.04
CA ARG A 227 0.53 6.00 12.13
C ARG A 227 1.15 5.68 13.48
N VAL A 228 0.70 4.62 14.14
CA VAL A 228 1.44 4.01 15.25
C VAL A 228 2.48 3.03 14.68
N SER A 229 3.72 3.21 15.10
CA SER A 229 4.84 2.30 14.81
C SER A 229 5.13 1.43 16.03
N GLY A 230 5.54 0.18 15.81
CA GLY A 230 5.97 -0.75 16.87
C GLY A 230 4.92 -1.79 17.29
N ILE A 231 5.21 -2.46 18.41
CA ILE A 231 4.30 -3.43 19.04
C ILE A 231 3.07 -2.65 19.56
N GLN A 232 1.86 -3.20 19.37
CA GLN A 232 0.59 -2.60 19.78
C GLN A 232 0.60 -2.13 21.25
N ASP A 233 0.87 -0.85 21.44
CA ASP A 233 0.80 -0.17 22.73
C ASP A 233 -0.56 0.52 22.85
N ARG A 234 -1.35 0.11 23.85
CA ARG A 234 -2.69 0.67 24.15
C ARG A 234 -2.65 2.20 24.29
N ARG A 235 -1.54 2.77 24.79
CA ARG A 235 -1.39 4.22 24.92
C ARG A 235 -1.29 4.89 23.55
N MET A 236 -0.55 4.29 22.61
CA MET A 236 -0.39 4.84 21.25
C MET A 236 -1.67 4.69 20.44
N SER A 237 -2.36 3.56 20.55
CA SER A 237 -3.68 3.36 19.94
C SER A 237 -4.68 4.40 20.45
N ARG A 238 -4.67 4.68 21.77
CA ARG A 238 -5.52 5.73 22.36
C ARG A 238 -5.18 7.13 21.83
N MET A 239 -3.90 7.45 21.60
CA MET A 239 -3.50 8.72 21.00
C MET A 239 -4.05 8.86 19.58
N LEU A 240 -3.94 7.83 18.75
CA LEU A 240 -4.51 7.83 17.40
C LEU A 240 -6.04 8.02 17.44
N GLU A 241 -6.74 7.28 18.29
CA GLU A 241 -8.20 7.39 18.45
C GLU A 241 -8.63 8.81 18.84
N VAL A 242 -7.94 9.41 19.83
CA VAL A 242 -8.20 10.79 20.26
C VAL A 242 -7.94 11.78 19.14
N LEU A 243 -6.83 11.66 18.42
CA LEU A 243 -6.53 12.55 17.29
C LEU A 243 -7.60 12.43 16.20
N ALA A 244 -7.93 11.20 15.78
CA ALA A 244 -8.94 10.95 14.76
C ALA A 244 -10.31 11.54 15.15
N ASP A 245 -10.72 11.37 16.41
CA ASP A 245 -11.95 11.96 16.94
C ASP A 245 -11.92 13.49 16.92
N ARG A 246 -10.86 14.10 17.44
CA ARG A 246 -10.72 15.57 17.45
C ARG A 246 -10.69 16.17 16.05
N ILE A 247 -10.04 15.51 15.10
CA ILE A 247 -9.95 15.99 13.72
C ILE A 247 -11.29 15.87 13.02
N THR A 248 -12.00 14.75 13.16
CA THR A 248 -13.33 14.57 12.53
C THR A 248 -14.41 15.49 13.11
N GLN A 249 -14.26 15.92 14.37
CA GLN A 249 -15.13 16.91 15.01
C GLN A 249 -14.88 18.34 14.51
N HIS A 250 -13.62 18.70 14.21
CA HIS A 250 -13.24 20.07 13.84
C HIS A 250 -13.16 20.31 12.33
N PHE A 251 -12.94 19.26 11.53
CA PHE A 251 -12.72 19.37 10.09
C PHE A 251 -13.72 18.51 9.32
N ALA A 252 -14.28 19.07 8.25
CA ALA A 252 -15.13 18.33 7.32
C ALA A 252 -14.25 17.56 6.31
N GLY A 253 -14.42 16.24 6.27
CA GLY A 253 -13.59 15.39 5.43
C GLY A 253 -13.99 13.93 5.44
N ASP A 254 -13.14 13.13 4.82
CA ASP A 254 -13.29 11.68 4.71
C ASP A 254 -12.06 11.00 5.33
N CYS A 255 -12.30 9.96 6.12
CA CYS A 255 -11.28 9.15 6.77
C CYS A 255 -11.01 7.90 5.94
N LEU A 256 -9.76 7.46 5.91
CA LEU A 256 -9.35 6.17 5.38
C LEU A 256 -8.67 5.37 6.48
N VAL A 257 -9.24 4.20 6.80
CA VAL A 257 -8.69 3.23 7.75
C VAL A 257 -8.62 1.86 7.11
N GLY A 258 -7.42 1.29 7.00
CA GLY A 258 -7.18 0.11 6.17
C GLY A 258 -7.67 0.36 4.73
N THR A 259 -8.72 -0.36 4.32
CA THR A 259 -9.35 -0.27 2.99
C THR A 259 -10.72 0.43 3.01
N THR A 260 -11.17 0.94 4.16
CA THR A 260 -12.51 1.53 4.33
C THR A 260 -12.44 3.05 4.30
N ILE A 261 -13.23 3.67 3.43
CA ILE A 261 -13.48 5.11 3.42
C ILE A 261 -14.71 5.40 4.26
N ILE A 262 -14.57 6.29 5.24
CA ILE A 262 -15.60 6.64 6.21
C ILE A 262 -15.82 8.16 6.15
N PRO A 263 -17.02 8.66 5.86
CA PRO A 263 -17.31 10.09 6.00
C PRO A 263 -17.02 10.51 7.44
N GLY A 264 -16.31 11.63 7.66
CA GLY A 264 -15.84 12.01 9.02
C GLY A 264 -16.95 12.05 10.07
N ARG A 265 -18.17 12.48 9.70
CA ARG A 265 -19.36 12.49 10.58
C ARG A 265 -19.83 11.09 11.03
N GLU A 266 -19.40 10.03 10.34
CA GLU A 266 -19.78 8.64 10.62
C GLU A 266 -18.68 7.89 11.40
N TRP A 267 -17.58 8.59 11.73
CA TRP A 267 -16.41 8.05 12.43
C TRP A 267 -16.77 7.41 13.77
N GLU A 268 -17.45 8.14 14.66
CA GLU A 268 -17.82 7.65 15.99
C GLU A 268 -18.69 6.38 15.92
N SER A 269 -19.67 6.37 15.01
CA SER A 269 -20.54 5.22 14.77
C SER A 269 -19.79 4.02 14.19
N TRP A 270 -18.74 4.25 13.40
CA TRP A 270 -17.86 3.20 12.92
C TRP A 270 -17.00 2.62 14.05
N LEU A 271 -16.41 3.47 14.89
CA LEU A 271 -15.55 3.08 16.01
C LEU A 271 -16.29 2.17 17.01
N ILE A 272 -17.53 2.52 17.36
CA ILE A 272 -18.38 1.73 18.27
C ILE A 272 -18.63 0.32 17.70
N ARG A 273 -18.94 0.21 16.39
CA ARG A 273 -19.18 -1.09 15.72
C ARG A 273 -17.93 -1.95 15.71
N GLU A 274 -16.77 -1.35 15.48
CA GLU A 274 -15.49 -2.04 15.47
C GLU A 274 -15.13 -2.57 16.87
N HIS A 275 -15.31 -1.78 17.93
CA HIS A 275 -15.08 -2.23 19.30
C HIS A 275 -15.97 -3.41 19.70
N HIS A 276 -17.24 -3.42 19.31
CA HIS A 276 -18.13 -4.55 19.57
C HIS A 276 -17.71 -5.83 18.84
N THR A 277 -17.22 -5.71 17.61
CA THR A 277 -16.72 -6.84 16.83
C THR A 277 -15.50 -7.49 17.49
N ARG A 278 -14.66 -6.70 18.17
CA ARG A 278 -13.46 -7.19 18.87
C ARG A 278 -13.73 -7.83 20.23
N GLN A 279 -14.84 -7.50 20.89
CA GLN A 279 -15.17 -8.05 22.23
C GLN A 279 -16.05 -9.32 22.17
N GLY A 280 -16.64 -9.62 21.01
CA GLY A 280 -17.54 -10.76 20.80
C GLY A 280 -16.92 -11.97 20.09
N GLY A 281 -15.59 -11.99 19.88
CA GLY A 281 -14.84 -13.06 19.23
C GLY A 281 -13.99 -13.87 20.20
#